data_AF-A0A0B1SGM7-F1
#
_entry.id   AF-A0A0B1SGM7-F1
#
_cell.length_a   1.000
_cell.length_b   1.000
_cell.length_c   1.000
_cell.angle_alpha   90.00
_cell.angle_beta   90.00
_cell.angle_gamma   90.00
#
_symmetry.space_group_name_H-M   'P 1'
#
loop_
_entity.id
_entity.type
_entity.pdbx_description
1 polymer ?
#
loop_
_entity_poly.entity_id
_entity_poly.type
_entity_poly.pdbx_seq_one_letter_code
_entity_poly.pdbx_strand_id
1 'polypeptide(L)'
;MRDRALCDAHAKIYEEAEDPSSRSFFSEIIASVSDIKFSHNGRYLLARDYLTVKVWDLNMENRPIETYTVHDHLRTKLCALYENDSIFDKFECGWSGDDK
;
A
#
# COMPACT_ATOMS: atom_id res chain seq x y z
N MET A 1 -4.48 16.12 17.03
CA MET A 1 -3.62 17.03 17.83
C MET A 1 -2.20 16.90 17.27
N ARG A 2 -1.51 18.01 17.00
CA ARG A 2 -0.21 18.00 16.32
C ARG A 2 0.89 18.02 17.37
N ASP A 3 1.66 16.94 17.46
CA ASP A 3 2.62 16.71 18.56
C ASP A 3 3.93 17.51 18.40
N ARG A 4 4.24 17.92 17.16
CA ARG A 4 5.42 18.71 16.81
C ARG A 4 5.13 19.75 15.74
N ALA A 5 5.84 20.88 15.80
CA ALA A 5 5.78 21.90 14.77
C ALA A 5 6.32 21.38 13.43
N LEU A 6 7.43 20.63 13.49
CA LEU A 6 8.08 20.00 12.33
C LEU A 6 7.60 18.55 12.19
N CYS A 7 7.25 18.15 10.97
CA CYS A 7 6.92 16.76 10.63
C CYS A 7 8.20 16.02 10.21
N ASP A 8 9.23 16.06 11.06
CA ASP A 8 10.56 15.53 10.79
C ASP A 8 10.75 14.08 11.29
N ALA A 9 9.86 13.61 12.17
CA ALA A 9 9.80 12.24 12.65
C ALA A 9 8.49 11.57 12.23
N HIS A 10 8.57 10.27 11.91
CA HIS A 10 7.38 9.45 11.72
C HIS A 10 6.68 9.19 13.06
N ALA A 11 5.34 9.13 13.05
CA ALA A 11 4.59 8.73 14.24
C ALA A 11 4.57 7.20 14.41
N LYS A 12 4.46 6.47 13.30
CA LYS A 12 4.42 5.00 13.21
C LYS A 12 5.04 4.57 11.88
N ILE A 13 5.63 3.37 11.85
CA ILE A 13 6.17 2.76 10.62
C ILE A 13 5.44 1.45 10.38
N TYR A 14 4.86 1.31 9.20
CA TYR A 14 4.25 0.07 8.74
C TYR A 14 5.16 -0.51 7.66
N GLU A 15 5.84 -1.61 7.98
CA GLU A 15 6.79 -2.24 7.07
C GLU A 15 6.61 -3.75 7.11
N GLU A 16 6.59 -4.36 5.94
CA GLU A 16 6.59 -5.80 5.77
C GLU A 16 8.00 -6.25 5.37
N ALA A 17 8.53 -7.26 6.05
CA ALA A 17 9.83 -7.81 5.70
C ALA A 17 9.75 -8.53 4.35
N GLU A 18 10.30 -7.92 3.31
CA GLU A 18 10.41 -8.55 2.00
C GLU A 18 11.66 -9.43 1.90
N ASP A 19 11.50 -10.61 1.30
CA ASP A 19 12.63 -11.47 0.95
C ASP A 19 13.47 -10.78 -0.15
N PRO A 20 14.77 -10.49 0.09
CA PRO A 20 15.64 -9.87 -0.90
C PRO A 20 15.69 -10.62 -2.24
N SER A 21 15.45 -11.94 -2.24
CA SER A 21 15.44 -12.76 -3.45
C SER A 21 14.22 -12.50 -4.35
N SER A 22 13.16 -11.91 -3.79
CA SER A 22 11.93 -11.56 -4.51
C SER A 22 11.96 -10.16 -5.13
N ARG A 23 13.01 -9.38 -4.83
CA ARG A 23 13.17 -8.00 -5.34
C ARG A 23 13.60 -8.01 -6.80
N SER A 24 12.76 -7.38 -7.62
CA SER A 24 13.06 -7.05 -9.02
C SER A 24 13.22 -5.54 -9.16
N PHE A 25 13.72 -5.08 -10.31
CA PHE A 25 13.75 -3.65 -10.65
C PHE A 25 12.38 -2.97 -10.48
N PHE A 26 11.29 -3.69 -10.83
CA PHE A 26 9.94 -3.14 -10.75
C PHE A 26 9.36 -3.14 -9.32
N SER A 27 10.00 -3.82 -8.36
CA SER A 27 9.47 -3.96 -7.00
C SER A 27 9.26 -2.61 -6.32
N GLU A 28 10.20 -1.68 -6.44
CA GLU A 28 10.07 -0.34 -5.88
C GLU A 28 8.98 0.49 -6.57
N ILE A 29 8.82 0.31 -7.89
CA ILE A 29 7.82 1.03 -8.68
C ILE A 29 6.42 0.59 -8.26
N ILE A 30 6.17 -0.72 -8.21
CA ILE A 30 4.84 -1.27 -7.87
C ILE A 30 4.53 -1.22 -6.38
N ALA A 31 5.54 -1.13 -5.50
CA ALA A 31 5.37 -0.95 -4.05
C ALA A 31 5.02 0.50 -3.68
N SER A 32 5.05 1.43 -4.63
CA SER A 32 4.63 2.80 -4.39
C SER A 32 3.16 2.85 -3.96
N VAL A 33 2.92 3.44 -2.79
CA VAL A 33 1.57 3.60 -2.26
C VAL A 33 0.88 4.78 -2.97
N SER A 34 -0.25 4.49 -3.58
CA SER A 34 -1.03 5.44 -4.38
C SER A 34 -2.14 6.12 -3.57
N ASP A 35 -2.75 5.42 -2.61
CA ASP A 35 -3.79 5.96 -1.74
C ASP A 35 -3.81 5.26 -0.37
N ILE A 36 -4.26 6.00 0.65
CA ILE A 36 -4.39 5.54 2.04
C ILE A 36 -5.72 6.04 2.62
N LYS A 37 -6.51 5.16 3.23
CA LYS A 37 -7.77 5.50 3.91
C LYS A 37 -7.89 4.85 5.28
N PHE A 38 -8.25 5.62 6.29
CA PHE A 38 -8.67 5.06 7.57
C PHE A 38 -10.08 4.45 7.44
N SER A 39 -10.28 3.32 8.09
CA SER A 39 -11.62 2.77 8.37
C SER A 39 -12.47 3.76 9.17
N HIS A 40 -13.79 3.65 9.09
CA HIS A 40 -14.71 4.58 9.75
C HIS A 40 -14.57 4.54 11.28
N ASN A 41 -14.18 3.40 11.86
CA ASN A 41 -13.90 3.28 13.29
C ASN A 41 -12.49 3.75 13.70
N GLY A 42 -11.63 4.09 12.74
CA GLY A 42 -10.28 4.59 12.96
C GLY A 42 -9.27 3.56 13.46
N ARG A 43 -9.60 2.25 13.48
CA ARG A 43 -8.70 1.18 13.93
C ARG A 43 -7.81 0.64 12.81
N TYR A 44 -8.35 0.57 11.60
CA TYR A 44 -7.68 -0.01 10.45
C TYR A 44 -7.26 1.04 9.42
N LEU A 45 -6.17 0.75 8.73
CA LEU A 45 -5.62 1.54 7.64
C LEU A 45 -5.65 0.71 6.36
N LEU A 46 -6.29 1.23 5.32
CA LEU A 46 -6.26 0.68 3.97
C LEU A 46 -5.14 1.37 3.20
N ALA A 47 -4.25 0.60 2.60
CA ALA A 47 -3.18 1.11 1.74
C ALA A 47 -3.25 0.42 0.38
N ARG A 48 -3.22 1.22 -0.69
CA ARG A 48 -3.22 0.73 -2.08
C ARG A 48 -1.85 0.90 -2.71
N ASP A 49 -1.26 -0.22 -3.12
CA ASP A 49 -0.14 -0.23 -4.06
C ASP A 49 -0.64 -0.62 -5.47
N TYR A 50 0.26 -0.76 -6.45
CA TYR A 50 -0.16 -1.02 -7.82
C TYR A 50 -0.93 -2.35 -7.98
N LEU A 51 -0.44 -3.41 -7.31
CA LEU A 51 -0.95 -4.77 -7.47
C LEU A 51 -1.91 -5.21 -6.37
N THR A 52 -1.80 -4.62 -5.18
CA THR A 52 -2.47 -5.07 -3.96
C THR A 52 -3.14 -3.94 -3.19
N VAL A 53 -4.14 -4.32 -2.42
CA VAL A 53 -4.74 -3.52 -1.36
C VAL A 53 -4.43 -4.24 -0.05
N LYS A 54 -3.84 -3.54 0.90
CA LYS A 54 -3.46 -4.09 2.21
C LYS A 54 -4.23 -3.39 3.32
N VAL A 55 -4.76 -4.17 4.26
CA VAL A 55 -5.36 -3.67 5.49
C VAL A 55 -4.36 -3.84 6.63
N TRP A 56 -4.12 -2.78 7.39
CA TRP A 56 -3.25 -2.76 8.54
C TRP A 56 -4.05 -2.45 9.81
N ASP A 57 -3.77 -3.15 10.91
CA ASP A 57 -4.27 -2.76 12.23
C ASP A 57 -3.32 -1.71 12.80
N LEU A 58 -3.85 -0.56 13.25
CA LEU A 58 -3.00 0.49 13.81
C LEU A 58 -2.23 0.04 15.07
N ASN A 59 -2.66 -1.01 15.75
CA ASN A 59 -1.98 -1.59 16.91
C ASN A 59 -0.92 -2.64 16.53
N MET A 60 -0.82 -3.03 15.25
CA MET A 60 0.12 -4.04 14.77
C MET A 60 0.84 -3.53 13.50
N GLU A 61 2.04 -2.99 13.70
CA GLU A 61 2.83 -2.31 12.65
C GLU A 61 3.67 -3.24 11.78
N ASN A 62 3.87 -4.50 12.18
CA ASN A 62 4.85 -5.40 11.59
C ASN A 62 4.39 -6.17 10.34
N ARG A 63 3.08 -6.17 10.04
CA ARG A 63 2.50 -6.82 8.85
C ARG A 63 1.06 -6.37 8.62
N PRO A 64 0.54 -6.45 7.40
CA PRO A 64 -0.89 -6.30 7.16
C PRO A 64 -1.67 -7.46 7.80
N ILE A 65 -2.91 -7.18 8.20
CA ILE A 65 -3.86 -8.22 8.65
C ILE A 65 -4.52 -8.92 7.46
N GLU A 66 -4.70 -8.21 6.36
CA GLU A 66 -5.29 -8.72 5.13
C GLU A 66 -4.59 -8.13 3.91
N THR A 67 -4.40 -8.94 2.88
CA THR A 67 -3.79 -8.56 1.62
C THR A 67 -4.65 -9.07 0.47
N TYR A 68 -5.15 -8.15 -0.35
CA TYR A 68 -6.00 -8.43 -1.49
C TYR A 68 -5.23 -8.15 -2.78
N THR A 69 -4.99 -9.19 -3.58
CA THR A 69 -4.34 -9.06 -4.88
C THR A 69 -5.37 -8.61 -5.92
N VAL A 70 -5.25 -7.36 -6.39
CA VAL A 70 -6.23 -6.77 -7.31
C VAL A 70 -5.81 -6.99 -8.77
N HIS A 71 -4.52 -6.84 -9.07
CA HIS A 71 -3.99 -6.88 -10.44
C HIS A 71 -2.94 -7.98 -10.65
N ASP A 72 -3.09 -9.16 -10.06
CA ASP A 72 -2.10 -10.25 -10.17
C ASP A 72 -1.75 -10.61 -11.63
N HIS A 73 -2.75 -10.59 -12.51
CA HIS A 73 -2.61 -10.86 -13.94
C HIS A 73 -1.72 -9.85 -14.71
N LEU A 74 -1.41 -8.69 -14.10
CA LEU A 74 -0.51 -7.69 -14.67
C LEU A 74 0.96 -7.94 -14.33
N ARG A 75 1.25 -8.83 -13.37
CA ARG A 75 2.62 -9.09 -12.90
C ARG A 75 3.56 -9.59 -13.99
N THR A 76 3.03 -10.32 -14.98
CA THR A 76 3.81 -10.79 -16.15
C THR A 76 3.97 -9.72 -17.23
N LYS A 77 3.28 -8.58 -17.11
CA LYS A 77 3.23 -7.50 -18.11
C LYS A 77 3.91 -6.22 -17.63
N LEU A 78 4.64 -6.24 -16.52
CA LEU A 78 5.26 -5.05 -15.93
C LEU A 78 6.17 -4.29 -16.89
N CYS A 79 6.94 -4.99 -17.74
CA CYS A 79 7.75 -4.32 -18.77
C CYS A 79 6.89 -3.51 -19.76
N ALA A 80 5.79 -4.09 -20.26
CA ALA A 80 4.91 -3.41 -21.20
C ALA A 80 4.17 -2.23 -20.53
N LEU A 81 3.81 -2.37 -19.24
CA LEU A 81 3.21 -1.30 -18.45
C LEU A 81 4.19 -0.17 -18.13
N TYR A 82 5.48 -0.49 -18.06
CA TYR A 82 6.53 0.51 -17.91
C TYR A 82 6.77 1.25 -19.23
N GLU A 83 6.80 0.53 -20.36
CA GLU A 83 6.98 1.14 -21.70
C GLU A 83 5.85 2.10 -22.09
N ASN A 84 4.64 1.91 -21.58
CA ASN A 84 3.48 2.75 -21.86
C ASN A 84 3.09 3.69 -20.70
N ASP A 85 3.96 3.84 -19.70
CA ASP A 85 3.79 4.64 -18.49
C ASP A 85 2.58 4.26 -17.59
N SER A 86 1.78 3.24 -17.93
CA SER A 86 0.61 2.83 -17.13
C SER A 86 0.99 2.20 -15.79
N ILE A 87 2.25 1.82 -15.59
CA ILE A 87 2.78 1.37 -14.29
C ILE A 87 2.79 2.49 -13.24
N PHE A 88 2.70 3.75 -13.66
CA PHE A 88 2.68 4.92 -12.76
C PHE A 88 1.27 5.42 -12.43
N ASP A 89 0.23 4.74 -12.93
CA ASP A 89 -1.15 5.07 -12.61
C ASP A 89 -1.41 4.95 -11.10
N LYS A 90 -2.12 5.94 -10.55
CA LYS A 90 -2.47 5.99 -9.13
C LYS A 90 -3.92 5.58 -8.94
N PHE A 91 -4.12 4.37 -8.45
CA PHE A 91 -5.44 3.84 -8.13
C PHE A 91 -5.87 4.27 -6.73
N GLU A 92 -7.11 4.69 -6.59
CA GLU A 92 -7.68 4.99 -5.27
C GLU A 92 -8.27 3.74 -4.63
N CYS A 93 -8.47 3.79 -3.31
CA CYS A 93 -9.18 2.77 -2.56
C CYS A 93 -10.20 3.40 -1.61
N GLY A 94 -11.17 2.62 -1.16
CA GLY A 94 -12.21 3.10 -0.28
C GLY A 94 -12.79 1.98 0.56
N TRP A 95 -13.30 2.36 1.73
CA TRP A 95 -14.08 1.49 2.59
C TRP A 95 -15.55 1.52 2.16
N SER A 96 -16.19 0.36 2.20
CA SER A 96 -17.65 0.27 2.16
C SER A 96 -18.24 1.01 3.39
N GLY A 97 -19.52 1.37 3.32
CA GLY A 97 -20.18 2.13 4.40
C GLY A 97 -20.22 1.40 5.75
N ASP A 98 -20.00 0.08 5.76
CA ASP A 98 -19.94 -0.77 6.96
C ASP A 98 -18.55 -1.33 7.26
N ASP A 99 -17.50 -0.83 6.60
CA ASP A 99 -16.10 -1.28 6.74
C ASP A 99 -15.89 -2.80 6.48
N LYS A 100 -16.78 -3.43 5.70
CA LYS A 100 -16.73 -4.86 5.34
C LYS A 100 -16.51 -5.11 3.86
#